data_AF-A0A7W5LZL1-F1
#
_entry.id   AF-A0A7W5LZL1-F1
#
_cell.length_a   1.000
_cell.length_b   1.000
_cell.length_c   1.000
_cell.angle_alpha   90.00
_cell.angle_beta   90.00
_cell.angle_gamma   90.00
#
_symmetry.space_group_name_H-M   'P 1'
#
loop_
_entity.id
_entity.type
_entity.pdbx_description
1 polymer ?
#
loop_
_entity_poly.entity_id
_entity_poly.type
_entity_poly.pdbx_seq_one_letter_code
_entity_poly.pdbx_strand_id
1 'polypeptide(L)' 'MTNSASDEATLRLNIEALEARLQALDNAPVLRRRLEDALVSMRDRLYEIQFPTLEYDPTQQPDDDDDL' A
#
# COMPACT_ATOMS: atom_id res chain seq x y z
N MET A 1 4.98 -20.11 -2.49
CA MET A 1 6.19 -19.30 -2.23
C MET A 1 5.86 -17.89 -2.67
N THR A 2 5.79 -16.98 -1.71
CA THR A 2 5.13 -15.67 -1.83
C THR A 2 6.01 -14.72 -2.64
N ASN A 3 5.55 -14.34 -3.83
CA ASN A 3 6.19 -13.32 -4.69
C ASN A 3 6.19 -11.92 -4.07
N SER A 4 5.66 -11.76 -2.86
CA SER A 4 5.44 -10.49 -2.16
C SER A 4 6.69 -9.60 -2.07
N ALA A 5 7.89 -10.16 -1.85
CA ALA A 5 9.11 -9.35 -1.79
C ALA A 5 9.53 -8.79 -3.17
N SER A 6 9.29 -9.57 -4.24
CA SER A 6 9.51 -9.11 -5.62
C SER A 6 8.44 -8.12 -6.06
N ASP A 7 7.20 -8.34 -5.62
CA ASP A 7 6.07 -7.45 -5.87
C ASP A 7 6.28 -6.11 -5.16
N GLU A 8 6.78 -6.12 -3.92
CA GLU A 8 7.10 -4.93 -3.14
C GLU A 8 8.19 -4.07 -3.81
N ALA A 9 9.31 -4.69 -4.19
CA ALA A 9 10.41 -3.97 -4.86
C ALA A 9 9.95 -3.36 -6.19
N THR A 10 9.15 -4.11 -6.96
CA THR A 10 8.55 -3.63 -8.21
C THR A 10 7.62 -2.45 -7.96
N LEU A 11 6.79 -2.51 -6.91
CA LEU A 11 5.88 -1.43 -6.56
C LEU A 11 6.63 -0.15 -6.18
N ARG A 12 7.70 -0.26 -5.37
CA ARG A 12 8.54 0.89 -4.99
C ARG A 12 9.15 1.57 -6.21
N LEU A 13 9.72 0.80 -7.15
CA LEU A 13 10.27 1.35 -8.39
C LEU A 13 9.21 2.07 -9.23
N ASN A 14 8.00 1.52 -9.30
CA ASN A 14 6.90 2.16 -10.03
C ASN A 14 6.44 3.46 -9.38
N ILE A 15 6.40 3.52 -8.05
CA ILE A 15 6.08 4.74 -7.29
C ILE A 15 7.13 5.83 -7.58
N GLU A 16 8.42 5.50 -7.47
CA GLU A 16 9.51 6.44 -7.76
C GLU A 16 9.45 6.97 -9.20
N ALA A 17 9.21 6.09 -10.17
CA ALA A 17 9.07 6.47 -11.58
C ALA A 17 7.86 7.38 -11.82
N LEU A 18 6.76 7.15 -11.10
CA LEU A 18 5.54 7.96 -11.19
C LEU A 18 5.72 9.35 -10.55
N GLU A 19 6.44 9.43 -9.43
CA GLU A 19 6.80 10.70 -8.79
C GLU A 19 7.70 11.54 -9.69
N ALA A 20 8.71 10.94 -10.32
CA ALA A 20 9.57 11.64 -11.27
C ALA A 20 8.78 12.18 -12.46
N ARG A 21 7.81 11.40 -12.97
CA ARG A 21 6.90 11.85 -14.03
C ARG A 21 5.99 12.98 -13.58
N LEU A 22 5.49 12.94 -12.36
CA LEU A 22 4.68 14.01 -11.76
C LEU A 22 5.47 15.31 -11.58
N GLN A 23 6.74 15.22 -11.17
CA GLN A 23 7.63 16.38 -11.04
C GLN A 23 7.96 17.00 -12.41
N ALA A 24 8.16 16.16 -13.43
CA ALA A 24 8.39 16.60 -14.80
C ALA A 24 7.11 17.01 -15.54
N LEU A 25 5.94 16.79 -14.94
CA LEU A 25 4.66 17.09 -15.56
C LEU A 25 4.45 18.60 -15.56
N ASP A 26 4.54 19.19 -16.75
CA ASP A 26 4.14 20.58 -16.96
C ASP A 26 2.60 20.71 -16.91
N ASN A 27 2.09 21.92 -17.16
CA ASN A 27 0.71 22.39 -17.02
C ASN A 27 -0.40 21.46 -17.59
N ALA A 28 -0.65 20.35 -16.91
CA ALA A 28 -1.60 19.30 -17.28
C ALA A 28 -2.37 18.84 -16.03
N PRO A 29 -3.27 19.69 -15.47
CA PRO A 29 -3.90 19.46 -14.17
C PRO A 29 -4.75 18.18 -14.11
N VAL A 30 -5.40 17.81 -15.21
CA VAL A 30 -6.21 16.58 -15.29
C VAL A 30 -5.33 15.33 -15.25
N LEU A 31 -4.22 15.35 -16.00
CA LEU A 31 -3.28 14.23 -16.03
C LEU A 31 -2.55 14.11 -14.70
N ARG A 32 -2.13 15.24 -14.12
CA ARG A 32 -1.51 15.32 -12.80
C ARG A 32 -2.38 14.63 -11.75
N ARG A 33 -3.66 15.01 -11.68
CA ARG A 33 -4.60 14.43 -10.71
C ARG A 33 -4.73 12.91 -10.87
N ARG A 34 -4.84 12.41 -12.10
CA ARG A 34 -4.92 10.95 -12.35
C ARG A 34 -3.64 10.21 -11.92
N LEU A 35 -2.48 10.81 -12.13
CA LEU A 35 -1.21 10.23 -11.72
C LEU A 35 -1.04 10.29 -10.19
N GLU A 36 -1.52 11.36 -9.53
CA GLU A 36 -1.58 11.46 -8.07
C GLU A 36 -2.52 10.40 -7.47
N ASP A 37 -3.71 10.20 -8.04
CA ASP A 37 -4.65 9.16 -7.61
C ASP A 37 -4.03 7.75 -7.75
N ALA A 38 -3.33 7.49 -8.86
CA ALA A 38 -2.61 6.24 -9.08
C ALA A 38 -1.47 6.05 -8.07
N LEU A 39 -0.74 7.12 -7.73
CA LEU A 39 0.34 7.09 -6.74
C LEU A 39 -0.19 6.71 -5.35
N VAL A 40 -1.34 7.28 -4.95
CA VAL A 40 -1.99 6.94 -3.67
C VAL A 40 -2.34 5.45 -3.64
N SER A 41 -3.02 4.94 -4.68
CA SER A 41 -3.39 3.52 -4.74
C SER A 41 -2.19 2.58 -4.69
N MET A 42 -1.07 2.93 -5.35
CA MET A 42 0.16 2.13 -5.28
C MET A 42 0.80 2.17 -3.89
N ARG A 43 0.79 3.33 -3.21
CA ARG A 43 1.31 3.47 -1.84
C ARG A 43 0.47 2.69 -0.83
N ASP A 44 -0.86 2.72 -0.97
CA ASP A 44 -1.75 1.93 -0.12
C ASP A 44 -1.48 0.43 -0.29
N ARG A 45 -1.30 -0.03 -1.53
CA ARG A 45 -0.95 -1.42 -1.80
C ARG A 45 0.44 -1.80 -1.25
N LEU A 46 1.41 -0.89 -1.31
CA LEU A 46 2.71 -1.08 -0.70
C LEU A 46 2.58 -1.24 0.82
N TYR A 47 1.73 -0.41 1.44
CA TYR A 47 1.45 -0.46 2.86
C TYR A 47 0.82 -1.79 3.27
N GLU A 48 -0.16 -2.30 2.52
CA GLU A 48 -0.76 -3.62 2.77
C GLU A 48 0.25 -4.76 2.69
N ILE A 49 1.23 -4.68 1.79
CA ILE A 49 2.29 -5.69 1.64
C ILE A 49 3.27 -5.62 2.82
N GLN A 50 3.64 -4.41 3.26
CA GLN A 50 4.58 -4.20 4.36
C GLN A 50 3.96 -4.45 5.73
N PHE A 51 2.69 -4.12 5.86
CA PHE A 51 1.89 -4.24 7.07
C PHE A 51 0.63 -5.03 6.73
N PRO A 52 0.76 -6.35 6.46
CA PRO A 52 -0.41 -7.19 6.31
C PRO A 52 -1.20 -7.05 7.60
N THR A 53 -2.40 -6.47 7.50
CA THR A 53 -3.32 -6.41 8.63
C THR A 53 -3.52 -7.84 9.09
N LEU A 54 -3.00 -8.16 10.28
CA LEU A 54 -3.40 -9.34 11.01
C LEU A 54 -4.92 -9.24 11.11
N GLU A 55 -5.64 -10.05 10.33
CA GLU A 55 -7.07 -10.23 10.54
C GLU A 55 -7.24 -10.53 12.04
N TYR A 56 -8.10 -9.76 12.69
CA TYR A 56 -8.51 -10.03 14.05
C TYR A 56 -9.00 -11.48 14.10
N ASP A 57 -8.25 -12.34 14.80
CA ASP A 57 -8.66 -13.71 15.04
C ASP A 57 -9.51 -13.70 16.33
N PRO A 58 -10.85 -13.82 16.23
CA PRO A 58 -11.71 -13.85 17.40
C PRO A 58 -11.43 -15.04 18.33
N THR A 59 -10.66 -16.04 17.89
CA THR A 59 -10.25 -17.19 18.72
C THR A 59 -8.96 -16.92 19.52
N GLN A 60 -8.29 -15.80 19.28
CA GLN A 60 -7.12 -15.33 20.02
C GLN A 60 -7.47 -14.29 21.08
N GLN A 61 -8.77 -14.04 21.34
CA GLN A 61 -9.15 -13.31 22.53
C GLN A 61 -8.64 -14.11 23.74
N PRO A 62 -7.93 -13.48 24.70
CA PRO A 62 -7.76 -14.13 25.98
C PRO A 62 -9.16 -14.47 26.46
N ASP A 63 -9.40 -15.74 26.79
CA ASP A 63 -10.58 -16.10 27.56
C ASP A 63 -10.49 -15.24 28.81
N ASP A 64 -11.28 -14.15 28.85
CA ASP A 64 -11.65 -13.50 30.09
C ASP A 64 -12.49 -14.54 30.83
N ASP A 65 -11.82 -15.56 31.37
CA ASP A 65 -12.29 -16.44 32.43
C ASP A 65 -12.47 -15.55 33.66
N ASP A 66 -13.44 -14.64 33.59
CA ASP A 66 -14.08 -14.04 34.74
C ASP A 66 -14.91 -15.15 35.38
N ASP A 67 -14.18 -16.02 36.11
CA ASP A 67 -14.69 -17.02 37.04
C ASP A 67 -15.74 -16.37 37.96
N LEU A 68 -17.01 -16.80 37.79
CA LEU A 68 -18.16 -16.46 38.64
C LEU A 68 -18.16 -17.21 39.98
#